data_AF-A0A8H6PWF3-F1
#
_entry.id   AF-A0A8H6PWF3-F1
#
_cell.length_a   1.000
_cell.length_b   1.000
_cell.length_c   1.000
_cell.angle_alpha   90.00
_cell.angle_beta   90.00
_cell.angle_gamma   90.00
#
_symmetry.space_group_name_H-M   'P 1'
#
loop_
_entity.id
_entity.type
_entity.pdbx_description
1 polymer ?
#
loop_
_entity_poly.entity_id
_entity_poly.type
_entity_poly.pdbx_seq_one_letter_code
_entity_poly.pdbx_strand_id
1 'polypeptide(L)'
;MAIHMPPIGLPKSQRAIEVSVDGVATTSEGDLPQVGDEEVLVRVVCVALNPVDSESVEMSPTHGATVGCDFAREVVQMGKAVSTVTLGARVCGCVFGNNPMRPDNGAFAEYVAVPARLVLLVPPTMPYQSAATLGVGLATVGLALYQGMRLKCTPSAPAKKGFPVLESGAGTATGALATQILTLSGLQPNVTSSPGSFDRLRRLGAVATFDYQSPTCGSDIREYTANELGCALDCHVDSGSMTICYNAIGSDGGSYVALNPFPLRVHRRRSVQPGWVFMFTQFDQTIPWKRPYYRDERPQDYRFATGWYEEMQELLEAGTLVPGSLHRTDRGT
;
A
#
# COMPACT_ATOMS: atom_id res chain seq x y z
N MET A 1 30.24 -17.74 5.35
CA MET A 1 30.22 -18.43 6.65
C MET A 1 28.96 -17.99 7.37
N ALA A 2 27.88 -18.79 7.31
CA ALA A 2 26.61 -18.42 7.94
C ALA A 2 26.78 -18.50 9.46
N ILE A 3 26.67 -17.36 10.14
CA ILE A 3 26.73 -17.31 11.60
C ILE A 3 25.44 -17.98 12.08
N HIS A 4 25.56 -19.21 12.60
CA HIS A 4 24.46 -19.95 13.17
C HIS A 4 24.06 -19.24 14.47
N MET A 5 23.10 -18.31 14.39
CA MET A 5 22.52 -17.73 15.59
C MET A 5 21.79 -18.86 16.34
N PRO A 6 21.99 -19.00 17.67
CA PRO A 6 21.22 -19.97 18.44
C PRO A 6 19.73 -19.67 18.27
N PRO A 7 18.86 -20.69 18.23
CA PRO A 7 17.42 -20.47 18.15
C PRO A 7 17.01 -19.60 19.34
N ILE A 8 16.58 -18.38 19.05
CA ILE A 8 15.93 -17.53 20.05
C ILE A 8 14.69 -18.32 20.46
N GLY A 9 14.64 -18.77 21.72
CA GLY A 9 13.42 -19.34 22.26
C GLY A 9 12.33 -18.30 22.11
N LEU A 10 11.33 -18.58 21.28
CA LEU A 10 10.21 -17.67 21.08
C LEU A 10 9.47 -17.52 22.41
N PRO A 11 9.03 -16.29 22.76
CA PRO A 11 8.22 -16.11 23.95
C PRO A 11 6.88 -16.84 23.80
N LYS A 12 6.25 -17.18 24.93
CA LYS A 12 4.94 -17.82 24.93
C LYS A 12 3.82 -16.84 24.59
N SER A 13 4.00 -15.58 24.98
CA SER A 13 3.08 -14.48 24.74
C SER A 13 3.79 -13.28 24.13
N GLN A 14 3.02 -12.33 23.64
CA GLN A 14 3.45 -11.06 23.11
C GLN A 14 2.47 -9.95 23.48
N ARG A 15 2.96 -8.71 23.45
CA ARG A 15 2.08 -7.53 23.49
C ARG A 15 1.55 -7.22 22.10
N ALA A 16 0.29 -6.81 22.05
CA ALA A 16 -0.38 -6.40 20.83
C ALA A 16 -1.31 -5.20 21.09
N ILE A 17 -1.82 -4.61 20.01
CA ILE A 17 -2.97 -3.72 20.02
C ILE A 17 -4.11 -4.47 19.36
N GLU A 18 -5.20 -4.68 20.11
CA GLU A 18 -6.38 -5.43 19.68
C GLU A 18 -7.64 -4.56 19.74
N VAL A 19 -8.63 -4.90 18.93
CA VAL A 19 -9.98 -4.32 19.03
C VAL A 19 -10.69 -4.86 20.27
N SER A 20 -10.94 -3.99 21.25
CA SER A 20 -11.65 -4.34 22.48
C SER A 20 -13.13 -4.66 22.23
N VAL A 21 -13.82 -5.18 23.25
CA VAL A 21 -15.27 -5.39 23.24
C VAL A 21 -16.08 -4.11 22.98
N ASP A 22 -15.52 -2.95 23.31
CA ASP A 22 -16.13 -1.64 23.09
C ASP A 22 -15.88 -1.09 21.67
N GLY A 23 -15.17 -1.85 20.82
CA GLY A 23 -14.87 -1.46 19.45
C GLY A 23 -13.78 -0.39 19.36
N VAL A 24 -12.86 -0.34 20.33
CA VAL A 24 -11.71 0.57 20.33
C VAL A 24 -10.40 -0.21 20.40
N ALA A 25 -9.33 0.33 19.82
CA ALA A 25 -8.02 -0.31 19.85
C ALA A 25 -7.34 -0.13 21.22
N THR A 26 -6.98 -1.23 21.89
CA THR A 26 -6.35 -1.23 23.22
C THR A 26 -5.19 -2.20 23.30
N THR A 27 -4.22 -1.93 24.18
CA THR A 27 -3.12 -2.86 24.43
C THR A 27 -3.61 -4.16 25.05
N SER A 28 -3.12 -5.28 24.55
CA SER A 28 -3.39 -6.63 25.02
C SER A 28 -2.09 -7.42 25.22
N GLU A 29 -2.21 -8.57 25.87
CA GLU A 29 -1.20 -9.62 25.87
C GLU A 29 -1.86 -10.92 25.40
N GLY A 30 -1.25 -11.59 24.42
CA GLY A 30 -1.82 -12.78 23.77
C GLY A 30 -0.74 -13.71 23.24
N ASP A 31 -1.16 -14.83 22.66
CA ASP A 31 -0.25 -15.80 22.06
C ASP A 31 0.41 -15.24 20.79
N LEU A 32 1.51 -15.87 20.37
CA LEU A 32 2.12 -15.60 19.06
C LEU A 32 1.21 -16.12 17.94
N PRO A 33 1.18 -15.47 16.76
CA PRO A 33 0.38 -15.95 15.66
C PRO A 33 0.88 -17.31 15.20
N GLN A 34 -0.05 -18.19 14.81
CA GLN A 34 0.33 -19.48 14.22
C GLN A 34 1.07 -19.25 12.90
N VAL A 35 2.18 -19.94 12.64
CA VAL A 35 2.96 -19.78 11.40
C VAL A 35 2.58 -20.89 10.41
N GLY A 36 2.02 -20.51 9.26
CA GLY A 36 1.72 -21.45 8.17
C GLY A 36 2.96 -21.97 7.46
N ASP A 37 2.79 -23.02 6.65
CA ASP A 37 3.90 -23.70 5.96
C ASP A 37 4.68 -22.79 4.99
N GLU A 38 4.03 -21.80 4.39
CA GLU A 38 4.61 -20.83 3.44
C GLU A 38 4.85 -19.44 4.05
N GLU A 39 4.69 -19.33 5.37
CA GLU A 39 4.79 -18.06 6.07
C GLU A 39 6.09 -17.92 6.85
N VAL A 40 6.46 -16.68 7.14
CA VAL A 40 7.50 -16.34 8.10
C VAL A 40 6.91 -15.62 9.30
N LEU A 41 7.49 -15.87 10.46
CA LEU A 41 7.28 -15.04 11.65
C LEU A 41 8.35 -13.95 11.68
N VAL A 42 7.91 -12.70 11.78
CA VAL A 42 8.77 -11.53 11.85
C VAL A 42 8.68 -10.94 13.25
N ARG A 43 9.82 -10.70 13.90
CA ARG A 43 9.87 -9.91 15.14
C ARG A 43 9.80 -8.44 14.78
N VAL A 44 8.69 -7.79 15.10
CA VAL A 44 8.39 -6.40 14.72
C VAL A 44 8.99 -5.42 15.72
N VAL A 45 9.61 -4.34 15.24
CA VAL A 45 9.94 -3.17 16.08
C VAL A 45 9.66 -1.84 15.38
N CYS A 46 9.47 -1.84 14.07
CA CYS A 46 9.00 -0.66 13.35
C CYS A 46 7.68 -0.99 12.67
N VAL A 47 6.71 -0.09 12.86
CA VAL A 47 5.41 -0.12 12.19
C VAL A 47 5.18 1.24 11.53
N ALA A 48 4.36 1.27 10.49
CA ALA A 48 3.84 2.51 9.93
C ALA A 48 2.33 2.58 10.17
N LEU A 49 1.82 3.80 10.38
CA LEU A 49 0.41 4.05 10.55
C LEU A 49 -0.23 4.35 9.20
N ASN A 50 -1.35 3.70 8.92
CA ASN A 50 -2.15 3.88 7.72
C ASN A 50 -3.59 4.26 8.12
N PRO A 51 -4.33 5.02 7.29
CA PRO A 51 -5.73 5.34 7.55
C PRO A 51 -6.59 4.09 7.82
N VAL A 52 -6.35 3.01 7.07
CA VAL A 52 -7.06 1.73 7.21
C VAL A 52 -6.91 1.11 8.61
N ASP A 53 -5.84 1.41 9.35
CA ASP A 53 -5.64 0.84 10.69
C ASP A 53 -6.71 1.35 11.66
N SER A 54 -7.04 2.64 11.65
CA SER A 54 -8.13 3.21 12.45
C SER A 54 -9.50 3.02 11.80
N GLU A 55 -9.59 3.26 10.50
CA GLU A 55 -10.86 3.18 9.77
C GLU A 55 -11.46 1.76 9.83
N SER A 56 -10.62 0.72 9.80
CA SER A 56 -11.11 -0.66 9.91
C SER A 56 -11.76 -0.95 11.27
N VAL A 57 -11.21 -0.40 12.36
CA VAL A 57 -11.77 -0.54 13.71
C VAL A 57 -13.11 0.18 13.80
N GLU A 58 -13.24 1.37 13.21
CA GLU A 58 -14.49 2.14 13.21
C GLU A 58 -15.57 1.49 12.33
N MET A 59 -15.20 1.07 11.11
CA MET A 59 -16.17 0.60 10.11
C MET A 59 -16.54 -0.88 10.30
N SER A 60 -15.57 -1.73 10.63
CA SER A 60 -15.70 -3.18 10.76
C SER A 60 -14.89 -3.70 11.96
N PRO A 61 -15.28 -3.34 13.20
CA PRO A 61 -14.58 -3.80 14.40
C PRO A 61 -14.67 -5.32 14.51
N THR A 62 -13.51 -5.97 14.63
CA THR A 62 -13.41 -7.40 14.88
C THR A 62 -12.89 -7.61 16.28
N HIS A 63 -13.78 -7.79 17.24
CA HIS A 63 -13.41 -7.93 18.65
C HIS A 63 -12.37 -9.05 18.86
N GLY A 64 -11.29 -8.74 19.57
CA GLY A 64 -10.15 -9.63 19.83
C GLY A 64 -9.16 -9.75 18.67
N ALA A 65 -9.37 -9.05 17.54
CA ALA A 65 -8.40 -9.06 16.45
C ALA A 65 -7.29 -8.03 16.66
N THR A 66 -6.05 -8.46 16.41
CA THR A 66 -4.87 -7.59 16.39
C THR A 66 -4.96 -6.60 15.22
N VAL A 67 -4.69 -5.33 15.46
CA VAL A 67 -4.78 -4.23 14.48
C VAL A 67 -3.42 -3.99 13.81
N GLY A 68 -3.38 -3.15 12.78
CA GLY A 68 -2.15 -2.69 12.16
C GLY A 68 -1.75 -3.50 10.93
N CYS A 69 -1.29 -2.80 9.89
CA CYS A 69 -0.90 -3.44 8.63
C CYS A 69 0.62 -3.52 8.45
N ASP A 70 1.34 -2.40 8.58
CA ASP A 70 2.75 -2.31 8.18
C ASP A 70 3.71 -2.72 9.28
N PHE A 71 4.71 -3.51 8.91
CA PHE A 71 5.79 -3.92 9.79
C PHE A 71 7.15 -3.87 9.09
N ALA A 72 8.20 -3.75 9.89
CA ALA A 72 9.56 -4.07 9.47
C ALA A 72 10.35 -4.61 10.66
N ARG A 73 11.19 -5.61 10.36
CA ARG A 73 12.45 -5.94 11.06
C ARG A 73 13.04 -7.27 10.60
N GLU A 74 12.89 -8.37 11.33
CA GLU A 74 13.70 -9.58 11.07
C GLU A 74 12.89 -10.87 11.17
N VAL A 75 13.18 -11.83 10.30
CA VAL A 75 12.58 -13.17 10.30
C VAL A 75 13.15 -13.99 11.46
N VAL A 76 12.28 -14.54 12.31
CA VAL A 76 12.67 -15.34 13.50
C VAL A 76 12.18 -16.79 13.47
N GLN A 77 11.19 -17.10 12.63
CA GLN A 77 10.74 -18.47 12.35
C GLN A 77 10.27 -18.54 10.89
N MET A 78 10.39 -19.71 10.27
CA MET A 78 9.91 -19.97 8.91
C MET A 78 9.07 -21.24 8.89
N GLY A 79 8.02 -21.22 8.09
CA GLY A 79 7.29 -22.42 7.69
C GLY A 79 8.16 -23.35 6.85
N LYS A 80 7.79 -24.63 6.84
CA LYS A 80 8.58 -25.71 6.20
C LYS A 80 8.73 -25.59 4.68
N ALA A 81 7.86 -24.83 4.02
CA ALA A 81 7.85 -24.64 2.57
C ALA A 81 8.44 -23.27 2.15
N VAL A 82 8.96 -22.48 3.09
CA VAL A 82 9.61 -21.20 2.78
C VAL A 82 10.99 -21.42 2.19
N SER A 83 11.24 -20.82 1.02
CA SER A 83 12.54 -20.82 0.35
C SER A 83 12.99 -19.45 -0.16
N THR A 84 12.13 -18.42 -0.09
CA THR A 84 12.38 -17.08 -0.66
C THR A 84 13.18 -16.17 0.27
N VAL A 85 13.25 -16.48 1.56
CA VAL A 85 13.95 -15.71 2.59
C VAL A 85 14.65 -16.65 3.58
N THR A 86 15.53 -16.10 4.43
CA THR A 86 16.27 -16.86 5.44
C THR A 86 15.98 -16.37 6.85
N LEU A 87 16.21 -17.22 7.86
CA LEU A 87 16.22 -16.78 9.26
C LEU A 87 17.22 -15.63 9.45
N GLY A 88 16.81 -14.61 10.23
CA GLY A 88 17.57 -13.39 10.45
C GLY A 88 17.53 -12.39 9.29
N ALA A 89 16.85 -12.69 8.18
CA ALA A 89 16.69 -11.75 7.08
C ALA A 89 15.96 -10.49 7.53
N ARG A 90 16.47 -9.34 7.09
CA ARG A 90 15.82 -8.04 7.32
C ARG A 90 14.65 -7.92 6.34
N VAL A 91 13.43 -7.73 6.84
CA VAL A 91 12.22 -7.70 6.02
C VAL A 91 11.29 -6.56 6.40
N CYS A 92 10.49 -6.10 5.43
CA CYS A 92 9.30 -5.30 5.64
C CYS A 92 8.15 -5.81 4.77
N GLY A 93 6.93 -5.38 5.09
CA GLY A 93 5.73 -5.75 4.35
C GLY A 93 4.48 -5.25 5.05
N CYS A 94 3.33 -5.76 4.61
CA CYS A 94 2.07 -5.54 5.27
C CYS A 94 1.35 -6.87 5.53
N VAL A 95 0.43 -6.85 6.48
CA VAL A 95 -0.46 -7.97 6.81
C VAL A 95 -1.91 -7.49 6.82
N PHE A 96 -2.86 -8.43 6.78
CA PHE A 96 -4.26 -8.14 7.03
C PHE A 96 -4.52 -7.91 8.53
N GLY A 97 -4.36 -6.68 9.01
CA GLY A 97 -4.75 -6.28 10.37
C GLY A 97 -6.27 -6.20 10.53
N ASN A 98 -6.76 -6.38 11.77
CA ASN A 98 -8.19 -6.45 12.10
C ASN A 98 -8.93 -7.53 11.26
N ASN A 99 -8.28 -8.69 11.09
CA ASN A 99 -8.79 -9.80 10.27
C ASN A 99 -9.64 -10.79 11.09
N PRO A 100 -10.95 -10.94 10.82
CA PRO A 100 -11.80 -11.92 11.50
C PRO A 100 -11.41 -13.37 11.31
N MET A 101 -10.70 -13.69 10.23
CA MET A 101 -10.27 -15.05 9.92
C MET A 101 -8.98 -15.44 10.65
N ARG A 102 -8.25 -14.46 11.19
CA ARG A 102 -6.98 -14.65 11.87
C ARG A 102 -6.77 -13.58 12.96
N PRO A 103 -7.61 -13.57 14.00
CA PRO A 103 -7.63 -12.49 15.00
C PRO A 103 -6.32 -12.38 15.79
N ASP A 104 -5.54 -13.46 15.88
CA ASP A 104 -4.23 -13.53 16.53
C ASP A 104 -3.11 -12.79 15.76
N ASN A 105 -3.40 -12.23 14.58
CA ASN A 105 -2.35 -11.71 13.69
C ASN A 105 -2.67 -10.30 13.17
N GLY A 106 -1.73 -9.38 13.40
CA GLY A 106 -1.72 -8.00 12.91
C GLY A 106 -0.36 -7.35 13.21
N ALA A 107 -0.02 -6.27 12.53
CA ALA A 107 1.32 -5.69 12.62
C ALA A 107 1.57 -4.86 13.89
N PHE A 108 0.53 -4.41 14.60
CA PHE A 108 0.69 -3.73 15.88
C PHE A 108 0.85 -4.74 17.02
N ALA A 109 1.78 -5.67 16.84
CA ALA A 109 2.18 -6.70 17.79
C ALA A 109 3.71 -6.87 17.74
N GLU A 110 4.29 -7.57 18.73
CA GLU A 110 5.74 -7.83 18.74
C GLU A 110 6.16 -8.87 17.70
N TYR A 111 5.24 -9.71 17.23
CA TYR A 111 5.43 -10.71 16.20
C TYR A 111 4.25 -10.76 15.23
N VAL A 112 4.54 -10.92 13.95
CA VAL A 112 3.54 -11.04 12.88
C VAL A 112 3.91 -12.18 11.95
N ALA A 113 2.91 -12.96 11.55
CA ALA A 113 3.05 -14.01 10.56
C ALA A 113 2.55 -13.51 9.19
N VAL A 114 3.32 -13.76 8.14
CA VAL A 114 3.07 -13.24 6.79
C VAL A 114 3.56 -14.23 5.73
N PRO A 115 2.86 -14.39 4.58
CA PRO A 115 3.37 -15.18 3.47
C PRO A 115 4.76 -14.71 3.04
N ALA A 116 5.72 -15.63 2.92
CA ALA A 116 7.12 -15.31 2.63
C ALA A 116 7.34 -14.69 1.24
N ARG A 117 6.32 -14.76 0.36
CA ARG A 117 6.31 -14.13 -0.97
C ARG A 117 5.73 -12.71 -0.97
N LEU A 118 5.18 -12.24 0.15
CA LEU A 118 4.59 -10.91 0.31
C LEU A 118 5.39 -10.06 1.31
N VAL A 119 6.71 -10.28 1.34
CA VAL A 119 7.67 -9.45 2.08
C VAL A 119 8.77 -8.96 1.15
N LEU A 120 9.34 -7.81 1.46
CA LEU A 120 10.52 -7.25 0.80
C LEU A 120 11.73 -7.41 1.71
N LEU A 121 12.87 -7.82 1.15
CA LEU A 121 14.16 -7.82 1.83
C LEU A 121 14.67 -6.38 1.95
N VAL A 122 14.96 -5.97 3.18
CA VAL A 122 15.40 -4.60 3.50
C VAL A 122 16.93 -4.52 3.37
N PRO A 123 17.46 -3.64 2.49
CA PRO A 123 18.90 -3.47 2.35
C PRO A 123 19.57 -3.04 3.66
N PRO A 124 20.84 -3.45 3.91
CA PRO A 124 21.57 -3.07 5.12
C PRO A 124 21.59 -1.55 5.40
N THR A 125 21.62 -0.75 4.33
CA THR A 125 21.68 0.71 4.34
C THR A 125 20.35 1.40 4.64
N MET A 126 19.23 0.69 4.56
CA MET A 126 17.90 1.26 4.79
C MET A 126 17.49 1.12 6.26
N PRO A 127 17.13 2.20 6.97
CA PRO A 127 16.57 2.10 8.32
C PRO A 127 15.21 1.37 8.32
N TYR A 128 14.91 0.61 9.37
CA TYR A 128 13.64 -0.10 9.48
C TYR A 128 12.43 0.84 9.50
N GLN A 129 12.58 2.06 10.04
CA GLN A 129 11.53 3.08 10.01
C GLN A 129 11.15 3.45 8.58
N SER A 130 12.14 3.61 7.68
CA SER A 130 11.88 3.85 6.27
C SER A 130 11.27 2.63 5.59
N ALA A 131 11.80 1.44 5.88
CA ALA A 131 11.30 0.19 5.30
C ALA A 131 9.83 -0.09 5.66
N ALA A 132 9.41 0.21 6.90
CA ALA A 132 8.04 0.03 7.35
C ALA A 132 7.03 0.88 6.55
N THR A 133 7.47 1.95 5.86
CA THR A 133 6.57 2.78 5.04
C THR A 133 6.21 2.18 3.68
N LEU A 134 6.77 1.03 3.32
CA LEU A 134 6.64 0.46 1.97
C LEU A 134 5.45 -0.48 1.82
N GLY A 135 5.03 -1.19 2.88
CA GLY A 135 4.12 -2.34 2.78
C GLY A 135 2.78 -2.03 2.11
N VAL A 136 1.88 -1.37 2.86
CA VAL A 136 0.54 -0.99 2.38
C VAL A 136 0.62 -0.15 1.11
N GLY A 137 1.55 0.82 1.09
CA GLY A 137 1.72 1.73 -0.05
C GLY A 137 2.02 0.99 -1.36
N LEU A 138 3.03 0.12 -1.39
CA LEU A 138 3.40 -0.61 -2.60
C LEU A 138 2.35 -1.63 -3.01
N ALA A 139 1.77 -2.38 -2.06
CA ALA A 139 0.70 -3.32 -2.38
C ALA A 139 -0.51 -2.61 -3.01
N THR A 140 -0.89 -1.46 -2.45
CA THR A 140 -2.00 -0.64 -2.94
C THR A 140 -1.71 -0.07 -4.33
N VAL A 141 -0.50 0.47 -4.56
CA VAL A 141 -0.09 1.00 -5.88
C VAL A 141 -0.11 -0.09 -6.94
N GLY A 142 0.45 -1.26 -6.66
CA GLY A 142 0.46 -2.39 -7.60
C GLY A 142 -0.96 -2.80 -8.01
N LEU A 143 -1.84 -3.03 -7.04
CA LEU A 143 -3.23 -3.38 -7.33
C LEU A 143 -3.97 -2.27 -8.08
N ALA A 144 -3.80 -1.01 -7.68
CA ALA A 144 -4.48 0.13 -8.31
C ALA A 144 -4.08 0.29 -9.78
N LEU A 145 -2.79 0.24 -10.09
CA LEU A 145 -2.26 0.45 -11.43
C LEU A 145 -2.49 -0.75 -12.36
N TYR A 146 -2.35 -1.98 -11.86
CA TYR A 146 -2.31 -3.16 -12.73
C TYR A 146 -3.54 -4.06 -12.66
N GLN A 147 -4.26 -4.08 -11.52
CA GLN A 147 -5.56 -4.78 -11.44
C GLN A 147 -6.74 -3.84 -11.64
N GLY A 148 -6.67 -2.62 -11.09
CA GLY A 148 -7.68 -1.58 -11.25
C GLY A 148 -7.62 -0.93 -12.64
N MET A 149 -6.52 -0.24 -12.93
CA MET A 149 -6.34 0.54 -14.16
C MET A 149 -5.89 -0.33 -15.35
N ARG A 150 -5.39 -1.54 -15.08
CA ARG A 150 -4.99 -2.54 -16.08
C ARG A 150 -3.91 -2.06 -17.03
N LEU A 151 -2.99 -1.23 -16.53
CA LEU A 151 -1.82 -0.79 -17.27
C LEU A 151 -1.02 -1.99 -17.79
N LYS A 152 -0.45 -1.86 -18.99
CA LYS A 152 0.29 -2.92 -19.67
C LYS A 152 1.81 -2.80 -19.53
N CYS A 153 2.29 -1.60 -19.22
CA CYS A 153 3.68 -1.32 -18.92
C CYS A 153 3.90 -1.39 -17.40
N THR A 154 5.03 -1.93 -16.98
CA THR A 154 5.46 -2.04 -15.59
C THR A 154 6.87 -1.45 -15.46
N PRO A 155 7.43 -1.26 -14.25
CA PRO A 155 8.83 -0.84 -14.10
C PRO A 155 9.85 -1.72 -14.85
N SER A 156 9.64 -3.03 -14.90
CA SER A 156 10.46 -4.02 -15.62
C SER A 156 10.19 -4.05 -17.13
N ALA A 157 9.01 -3.59 -17.57
CA ALA A 157 8.63 -3.49 -18.97
C ALA A 157 8.03 -2.09 -19.27
N PRO A 158 8.84 -1.02 -19.23
CA PRO A 158 8.36 0.34 -19.32
C PRO A 158 7.81 0.67 -20.71
N ALA A 159 6.87 1.61 -20.76
CA ALA A 159 6.30 2.09 -22.01
C ALA A 159 7.37 2.77 -22.88
N LYS A 160 7.49 2.34 -24.15
CA LYS A 160 8.38 3.01 -25.13
C LYS A 160 7.89 4.41 -25.50
N LYS A 161 6.57 4.59 -25.51
CA LYS A 161 5.90 5.88 -25.70
C LYS A 161 4.97 6.08 -24.50
N GLY A 162 5.42 6.88 -23.55
CA GLY A 162 4.63 7.25 -22.38
C GLY A 162 3.38 8.02 -22.75
N PHE A 163 2.41 8.02 -21.84
CA PHE A 163 1.16 8.78 -21.94
C PHE A 163 0.82 9.41 -20.58
N PRO A 164 0.02 10.48 -20.56
CA PRO A 164 -0.35 11.17 -19.33
C PRO A 164 -1.24 10.31 -18.44
N VAL A 165 -0.87 10.22 -17.16
CA VAL A 165 -1.69 9.65 -16.09
C VAL A 165 -1.83 10.68 -14.98
N LEU A 166 -3.03 10.85 -14.46
CA LEU A 166 -3.27 11.67 -13.28
C LEU A 166 -3.07 10.83 -12.03
N GLU A 167 -2.27 11.33 -11.10
CA GLU A 167 -2.27 10.86 -9.72
C GLU A 167 -2.77 12.00 -8.82
N SER A 168 -3.94 11.80 -8.22
CA SER A 168 -4.59 12.78 -7.34
C SER A 168 -4.29 12.45 -5.89
N GLY A 169 -3.68 13.37 -5.15
CA GLY A 169 -3.30 13.14 -3.75
C GLY A 169 -1.83 12.73 -3.57
N ALA A 170 -0.94 13.21 -4.44
CA ALA A 170 0.50 12.91 -4.46
C ALA A 170 1.25 13.22 -3.16
N GLY A 171 0.70 14.14 -2.35
CA GLY A 171 1.24 14.46 -1.04
C GLY A 171 1.19 13.28 -0.05
N THR A 172 0.29 12.33 -0.27
CA THR A 172 0.13 11.12 0.57
C THR A 172 1.30 10.15 0.40
N ALA A 173 1.45 9.20 1.33
CA ALA A 173 2.47 8.16 1.22
C ALA A 173 2.27 7.30 -0.04
N THR A 174 1.03 6.83 -0.28
CA THR A 174 0.69 6.03 -1.46
C THR A 174 0.83 6.82 -2.75
N GLY A 175 0.39 8.09 -2.79
CA GLY A 175 0.52 8.94 -3.98
C GLY A 175 1.97 9.22 -4.38
N ALA A 176 2.85 9.42 -3.40
CA ALA A 176 4.28 9.58 -3.64
C ALA A 176 4.94 8.31 -4.21
N LEU A 177 4.52 7.11 -3.75
CA LEU A 177 4.96 5.84 -4.33
C LEU A 177 4.38 5.65 -5.74
N ALA A 178 3.09 5.96 -5.94
CA ALA A 178 2.44 5.87 -7.25
C ALA A 178 3.14 6.75 -8.29
N THR A 179 3.53 7.98 -7.93
CA THR A 179 4.29 8.89 -8.80
C THR A 179 5.60 8.24 -9.29
N GLN A 180 6.34 7.59 -8.38
CA GLN A 180 7.59 6.90 -8.73
C GLN A 180 7.33 5.71 -9.65
N ILE A 181 6.35 4.86 -9.31
CA ILE A 181 6.03 3.66 -10.10
C ILE A 181 5.53 4.01 -11.50
N LEU A 182 4.70 5.05 -11.64
CA LEU A 182 4.27 5.55 -12.95
C LEU A 182 5.47 6.01 -13.79
N THR A 183 6.40 6.76 -13.18
CA THR A 183 7.63 7.22 -13.85
C THR A 183 8.50 6.04 -14.28
N LEU A 184 8.74 5.08 -13.38
CA LEU A 184 9.53 3.89 -13.66
C LEU A 184 8.87 2.99 -14.71
N SER A 185 7.54 3.02 -14.83
CA SER A 185 6.79 2.34 -15.89
C SER A 185 6.84 3.07 -17.25
N GLY A 186 7.60 4.16 -17.37
CA GLY A 186 7.73 4.96 -18.60
C GLY A 186 6.53 5.85 -18.90
N LEU A 187 5.69 6.15 -17.89
CA LEU A 187 4.51 7.02 -18.03
C LEU A 187 4.82 8.47 -17.62
N GLN A 188 3.83 9.35 -17.77
CA GLN A 188 3.95 10.78 -17.48
C GLN A 188 3.01 11.14 -16.32
N PRO A 189 3.46 11.08 -15.05
CA PRO A 189 2.62 11.40 -13.90
C PRO A 189 2.36 12.90 -13.83
N ASN A 190 1.10 13.28 -13.98
CA ASN A 190 0.57 14.61 -13.70
C ASN A 190 -0.07 14.54 -12.32
N VAL A 191 0.39 15.35 -11.36
CA VAL A 191 0.09 15.08 -9.96
C VAL A 191 -0.61 16.26 -9.28
N THR A 192 -1.56 15.98 -8.39
CA THR A 192 -2.17 17.01 -7.53
C THR A 192 -1.67 16.92 -6.10
N SER A 193 -1.30 18.06 -5.51
CA SER A 193 -0.92 18.14 -4.10
C SER A 193 -1.01 19.57 -3.59
N SER A 194 -0.71 19.80 -2.31
CA SER A 194 -0.41 21.14 -1.83
C SER A 194 0.91 21.66 -2.45
N PRO A 195 1.06 22.97 -2.69
CA PRO A 195 2.27 23.54 -3.30
C PRO A 195 3.57 23.19 -2.58
N GLY A 196 3.53 23.06 -1.25
CA GLY A 196 4.70 22.69 -0.44
C GLY A 196 5.31 21.32 -0.77
N SER A 197 4.59 20.45 -1.48
CA SER A 197 5.08 19.13 -1.91
C SER A 197 5.63 19.12 -3.35
N PHE A 198 5.46 20.18 -4.13
CA PHE A 198 5.75 20.16 -5.58
C PHE A 198 7.20 19.81 -5.90
N ASP A 199 8.16 20.41 -5.22
CA ASP A 199 9.58 20.14 -5.48
C ASP A 199 9.96 18.70 -5.16
N ARG A 200 9.38 18.14 -4.09
CA ARG A 200 9.56 16.72 -3.77
C ARG A 200 8.99 15.85 -4.89
N LEU A 201 7.78 16.14 -5.36
CA LEU A 201 7.09 15.34 -6.36
C LEU A 201 7.77 15.37 -7.73
N ARG A 202 8.32 16.53 -8.14
CA ARG A 202 9.15 16.61 -9.35
C ARG A 202 10.40 15.73 -9.25
N ARG A 203 11.06 15.70 -8.07
CA ARG A 203 12.19 14.78 -7.84
C ARG A 203 11.77 13.31 -7.86
N LEU A 204 10.53 13.00 -7.52
CA LEU A 204 9.95 11.64 -7.59
C LEU A 204 9.45 11.27 -9.00
N GLY A 205 9.50 12.19 -9.97
CA GLY A 205 9.21 11.92 -11.38
C GLY A 205 7.93 12.55 -11.93
N ALA A 206 7.21 13.36 -11.15
CA ALA A 206 6.06 14.10 -11.68
C ALA A 206 6.49 15.05 -12.82
N VAL A 207 5.81 14.98 -13.97
CA VAL A 207 6.07 15.87 -15.12
C VAL A 207 5.42 17.24 -14.93
N ALA A 208 4.31 17.29 -14.19
CA ALA A 208 3.61 18.51 -13.83
C ALA A 208 2.93 18.35 -12.46
N THR A 209 2.85 19.46 -11.73
CA THR A 209 2.30 19.54 -10.37
C THR A 209 1.21 20.60 -10.31
N PHE A 210 0.04 20.24 -9.81
CA PHE A 210 -1.14 21.10 -9.76
C PHE A 210 -1.63 21.28 -8.33
N ASP A 211 -2.04 22.50 -7.99
CA ASP A 211 -2.65 22.78 -6.69
C ASP A 211 -4.09 22.29 -6.73
N TYR A 212 -4.42 21.31 -5.89
CA TYR A 212 -5.77 20.76 -5.82
C TYR A 212 -6.81 21.79 -5.33
N GLN A 213 -6.37 22.87 -4.69
CA GLN A 213 -7.25 23.96 -4.24
C GLN A 213 -7.63 24.91 -5.38
N SER A 214 -6.95 24.84 -6.54
CA SER A 214 -7.34 25.64 -7.69
C SER A 214 -8.72 25.22 -8.19
N PRO A 215 -9.68 26.16 -8.38
CA PRO A 215 -11.01 25.83 -8.88
C PRO A 215 -10.99 25.29 -10.32
N THR A 216 -9.91 25.55 -11.07
CA THR A 216 -9.70 25.09 -12.44
C THR A 216 -8.75 23.90 -12.54
N CYS A 217 -8.27 23.36 -11.41
CA CYS A 217 -7.24 22.30 -11.38
C CYS A 217 -7.49 21.18 -12.41
N GLY A 218 -8.70 20.61 -12.43
CA GLY A 218 -9.05 19.56 -13.38
C GLY A 218 -9.08 20.01 -14.85
N SER A 219 -9.61 21.19 -15.17
CA SER A 219 -9.59 21.70 -16.54
C SER A 219 -8.19 22.05 -17.02
N ASP A 220 -7.35 22.57 -16.12
CA ASP A 220 -5.97 22.95 -16.41
C ASP A 220 -5.13 21.69 -16.72
N ILE A 221 -5.36 20.59 -15.99
CA ILE A 221 -4.73 19.28 -16.28
C ILE A 221 -5.19 18.78 -17.66
N ARG A 222 -6.48 18.86 -17.98
CA ARG A 222 -7.00 18.41 -19.28
C ARG A 222 -6.39 19.20 -20.43
N GLU A 223 -6.25 20.52 -20.27
CA GLU A 223 -5.60 21.39 -21.26
C GLU A 223 -4.11 21.06 -21.39
N TYR A 224 -3.39 20.95 -20.26
CA TYR A 224 -1.97 20.61 -20.23
C TYR A 224 -1.67 19.28 -20.92
N THR A 225 -2.56 18.30 -20.76
CA THR A 225 -2.44 16.96 -21.37
C THR A 225 -3.06 16.89 -22.77
N ALA A 226 -3.37 18.02 -23.39
CA ALA A 226 -3.98 18.13 -24.72
C ALA A 226 -5.24 17.25 -24.89
N ASN A 227 -6.02 17.08 -23.82
CA ASN A 227 -7.22 16.25 -23.76
C ASN A 227 -6.94 14.74 -23.98
N GLU A 228 -5.70 14.28 -23.82
CA GLU A 228 -5.28 12.88 -24.02
C GLU A 228 -5.29 12.04 -22.73
N LEU A 229 -5.59 12.63 -21.57
CA LEU A 229 -5.58 11.91 -20.30
C LEU A 229 -6.71 10.88 -20.20
N GLY A 230 -6.37 9.59 -20.30
CA GLY A 230 -7.33 8.49 -20.21
C GLY A 230 -7.33 7.74 -18.87
N CYS A 231 -6.47 8.11 -17.92
CA CYS A 231 -6.24 7.36 -16.69
C CYS A 231 -6.05 8.29 -15.50
N ALA A 232 -6.84 8.10 -14.43
CA ALA A 232 -6.69 8.81 -13.17
C ALA A 232 -6.69 7.84 -11.98
N LEU A 233 -5.67 7.94 -11.14
CA LEU A 233 -5.57 7.31 -9.83
C LEU A 233 -5.91 8.35 -8.76
N ASP A 234 -6.86 8.05 -7.89
CA ASP A 234 -7.27 8.91 -6.78
C ASP A 234 -6.87 8.31 -5.43
N CYS A 235 -5.82 8.89 -4.84
CA CYS A 235 -5.27 8.54 -3.54
C CYS A 235 -5.91 9.31 -2.37
N HIS A 236 -6.75 10.30 -2.64
CA HIS A 236 -7.43 11.09 -1.60
C HIS A 236 -8.87 10.64 -1.37
N VAL A 237 -9.59 10.33 -2.45
CA VAL A 237 -10.93 9.73 -2.47
C VAL A 237 -11.97 10.51 -1.66
N ASP A 238 -12.36 11.65 -2.20
CA ASP A 238 -13.49 12.44 -1.72
C ASP A 238 -14.29 13.03 -2.92
N SER A 239 -15.27 13.91 -2.65
CA SER A 239 -16.02 14.51 -3.77
C SER A 239 -15.18 15.52 -4.57
N GLY A 240 -14.22 16.20 -3.93
CA GLY A 240 -13.37 17.20 -4.59
C GLY A 240 -12.35 16.56 -5.53
N SER A 241 -11.57 15.62 -5.03
CA SER A 241 -10.57 14.83 -5.77
C SER A 241 -11.18 14.07 -6.95
N MET A 242 -12.33 13.40 -6.76
CA MET A 242 -13.03 12.73 -7.85
C MET A 242 -13.52 13.74 -8.91
N THR A 243 -13.97 14.93 -8.50
CA THR A 243 -14.37 16.01 -9.44
C THR A 243 -13.17 16.50 -10.26
N ILE A 244 -12.01 16.70 -9.62
CA ILE A 244 -10.76 17.05 -10.30
C ILE A 244 -10.40 15.98 -11.33
N CYS A 245 -10.40 14.70 -10.93
CA CYS A 245 -10.10 13.59 -11.81
C CYS A 245 -11.04 13.53 -13.02
N TYR A 246 -12.35 13.69 -12.81
CA TYR A 246 -13.34 13.65 -13.88
C TYR A 246 -13.24 14.82 -14.86
N ASN A 247 -12.83 15.99 -14.37
CA ASN A 247 -12.60 17.17 -15.19
C ASN A 247 -11.28 17.06 -15.98
N ALA A 248 -10.27 16.40 -15.41
CA ALA A 248 -8.97 16.14 -16.03
C ALA A 248 -9.02 15.09 -17.15
N ILE A 249 -9.82 14.02 -16.99
CA ILE A 249 -9.96 12.98 -18.01
C ILE A 249 -10.47 13.59 -19.34
N GLY A 250 -9.81 13.25 -20.44
CA GLY A 250 -10.11 13.71 -21.79
C GLY A 250 -11.53 13.37 -22.26
N SER A 251 -12.01 14.02 -23.32
CA SER A 251 -13.37 13.87 -23.85
C SER A 251 -13.77 12.43 -24.14
N ASP A 252 -12.81 11.62 -24.61
CA ASP A 252 -13.00 10.23 -25.03
C ASP A 252 -13.30 9.29 -23.86
N GLY A 253 -13.12 9.78 -22.63
CA GLY A 253 -13.32 9.00 -21.42
C GLY A 253 -12.05 8.28 -20.99
N GLY A 254 -12.20 7.27 -20.15
CA GLY A 254 -11.05 6.61 -19.54
C GLY A 254 -11.37 5.81 -18.29
N SER A 255 -10.35 5.54 -17.50
CA SER A 255 -10.47 4.85 -16.21
C SER A 255 -10.21 5.82 -15.05
N TYR A 256 -11.06 5.72 -14.04
CA TYR A 256 -10.85 6.33 -12.73
C TYR A 256 -10.71 5.19 -11.71
N VAL A 257 -9.60 5.16 -10.97
CA VAL A 257 -9.36 4.16 -9.92
C VAL A 257 -9.12 4.86 -8.60
N ALA A 258 -9.94 4.56 -7.60
CA ALA A 258 -9.78 5.06 -6.24
C ALA A 258 -9.15 4.02 -5.32
N LEU A 259 -8.53 4.48 -4.24
CA LEU A 259 -8.03 3.60 -3.18
C LEU A 259 -9.11 3.14 -2.18
N ASN A 260 -10.31 3.73 -2.27
CA ASN A 260 -11.43 3.50 -1.36
C ASN A 260 -12.78 3.58 -2.11
N PRO A 261 -13.89 3.13 -1.51
CA PRO A 261 -15.23 3.42 -2.00
C PRO A 261 -15.43 4.91 -2.22
N PHE A 262 -15.91 5.29 -3.41
CA PHE A 262 -16.00 6.68 -3.85
C PHE A 262 -17.46 7.16 -3.96
N PRO A 263 -17.71 8.49 -3.91
CA PRO A 263 -19.06 9.04 -3.94
C PRO A 263 -19.72 8.90 -5.32
N LEU A 264 -20.63 7.92 -5.47
CA LEU A 264 -21.35 7.66 -6.73
C LEU A 264 -22.04 8.90 -7.34
N ARG A 265 -22.43 9.88 -6.52
CA ARG A 265 -23.05 11.15 -6.96
C ARG A 265 -22.17 12.01 -7.87
N VAL A 266 -20.84 11.81 -7.84
CA VAL A 266 -19.88 12.54 -8.67
C VAL A 266 -19.71 11.87 -10.04
N HIS A 267 -20.03 10.58 -10.15
CA HIS A 267 -19.97 9.86 -11.42
C HIS A 267 -21.08 10.34 -12.39
N ARG A 268 -20.73 11.31 -13.25
CA ARG A 268 -21.65 11.94 -14.21
C ARG A 268 -21.29 11.67 -15.67
N ARG A 269 -20.13 11.06 -15.94
CA ARG A 269 -19.62 10.77 -17.28
C ARG A 269 -19.61 9.27 -17.54
N ARG A 270 -20.52 8.79 -18.38
CA ARG A 270 -20.60 7.35 -18.75
C ARG A 270 -19.36 6.83 -19.47
N SER A 271 -18.60 7.71 -20.13
CA SER A 271 -17.34 7.34 -20.81
C SER A 271 -16.18 7.12 -19.85
N VAL A 272 -16.32 7.49 -18.57
CA VAL A 272 -15.33 7.20 -17.53
C VAL A 272 -15.77 5.94 -16.79
N GLN A 273 -14.92 4.91 -16.73
CA GLN A 273 -15.17 3.69 -15.97
C GLN A 273 -14.56 3.84 -14.56
N PRO A 274 -15.38 4.00 -13.51
CA PRO A 274 -14.85 4.10 -12.16
C PRO A 274 -14.68 2.72 -11.53
N GLY A 275 -13.59 2.56 -10.77
CA GLY A 275 -13.30 1.37 -9.97
C GLY A 275 -12.57 1.76 -8.69
N TRP A 276 -12.46 0.81 -7.76
CA TRP A 276 -11.61 0.96 -6.60
C TRP A 276 -10.97 -0.38 -6.25
N VAL A 277 -9.81 -0.33 -5.62
CA VAL A 277 -9.05 -1.52 -5.22
C VAL A 277 -9.06 -1.68 -3.71
N PHE A 278 -8.83 -2.89 -3.23
CA PHE A 278 -8.76 -3.16 -1.81
C PHE A 278 -7.56 -4.04 -1.50
N MET A 279 -6.55 -3.49 -0.83
CA MET A 279 -5.23 -4.10 -0.78
C MET A 279 -5.19 -5.51 -0.17
N PHE A 280 -6.12 -5.82 0.75
CA PHE A 280 -6.16 -7.12 1.41
C PHE A 280 -6.51 -8.28 0.46
N THR A 281 -7.04 -8.00 -0.74
CA THR A 281 -7.29 -9.06 -1.74
C THR A 281 -6.01 -9.74 -2.20
N GLN A 282 -4.84 -9.13 -1.98
CA GLN A 282 -3.53 -9.75 -2.24
C GLN A 282 -3.27 -11.00 -1.41
N PHE A 283 -3.98 -11.22 -0.28
CA PHE A 283 -3.73 -12.34 0.62
C PHE A 283 -4.49 -13.62 0.24
N ASP A 284 -5.31 -13.58 -0.82
CA ASP A 284 -6.18 -14.69 -1.25
C ASP A 284 -7.06 -15.28 -0.13
N GLN A 285 -7.56 -14.42 0.74
CA GLN A 285 -8.46 -14.79 1.82
C GLN A 285 -9.79 -14.07 1.63
N THR A 286 -10.88 -14.71 2.04
CA THR A 286 -12.15 -14.01 2.23
C THR A 286 -11.91 -12.84 3.19
N ILE A 287 -12.45 -11.67 2.84
CA ILE A 287 -12.44 -10.45 3.67
C ILE A 287 -13.86 -10.25 4.20
N PRO A 288 -14.19 -10.77 5.40
CA PRO A 288 -15.55 -10.73 5.93
C PRO A 288 -15.86 -9.39 6.64
N TRP A 289 -15.35 -8.28 6.12
CA TRP A 289 -15.69 -6.94 6.60
C TRP A 289 -17.07 -6.49 6.10
N LYS A 290 -17.66 -5.51 6.79
CA LYS A 290 -18.99 -4.99 6.40
C LYS A 290 -18.93 -4.44 4.97
N ARG A 291 -20.03 -4.55 4.23
CA ARG A 291 -20.16 -3.91 2.91
C ARG A 291 -19.88 -2.41 3.03
N PRO A 292 -19.16 -1.78 2.08
CA PRO A 292 -18.80 -2.31 0.75
C PRO A 292 -17.47 -3.09 0.71
N TYR A 293 -16.83 -3.36 1.85
CA TYR A 293 -15.49 -3.98 1.91
C TYR A 293 -15.48 -5.52 1.85
N TYR A 294 -16.63 -6.17 2.07
CA TYR A 294 -16.75 -7.62 1.88
C TYR A 294 -16.19 -8.07 0.53
N ARG A 295 -15.31 -9.07 0.52
CA ARG A 295 -14.80 -9.73 -0.69
C ARG A 295 -14.60 -11.22 -0.44
N ASP A 296 -14.90 -12.03 -1.44
CA ASP A 296 -14.46 -13.43 -1.50
C ASP A 296 -12.95 -13.48 -1.82
N GLU A 297 -12.37 -14.69 -1.77
CA GLU A 297 -10.99 -14.91 -2.22
C GLU A 297 -10.74 -14.37 -3.64
N ARG A 298 -9.52 -13.92 -3.90
CA ARG A 298 -9.12 -13.37 -5.22
C ARG A 298 -7.77 -13.95 -5.64
N PRO A 299 -7.73 -15.19 -6.16
CA PRO A 299 -6.46 -15.86 -6.49
C PRO A 299 -5.65 -15.12 -7.56
N GLN A 300 -6.34 -14.36 -8.43
CA GLN A 300 -5.70 -13.49 -9.43
C GLN A 300 -4.92 -12.32 -8.82
N ASP A 301 -5.41 -11.74 -7.71
CA ASP A 301 -4.75 -10.62 -7.05
C ASP A 301 -3.53 -11.12 -6.28
N TYR A 302 -3.62 -12.30 -5.63
CA TYR A 302 -2.47 -12.96 -5.01
C TYR A 302 -1.39 -13.34 -6.02
N ARG A 303 -1.77 -13.98 -7.15
CA ARG A 303 -0.81 -14.29 -8.22
C ARG A 303 -0.10 -13.05 -8.74
N PHE A 304 -0.84 -11.97 -8.95
CA PHE A 304 -0.26 -10.68 -9.32
C PHE A 304 0.69 -10.16 -8.22
N ALA A 305 0.25 -10.18 -6.95
CA ALA A 305 1.03 -9.67 -5.84
C ALA A 305 2.38 -10.39 -5.70
N THR A 306 2.44 -11.71 -5.85
CA THR A 306 3.71 -12.44 -5.76
C THR A 306 4.75 -11.96 -6.80
N GLY A 307 4.35 -11.75 -8.06
CA GLY A 307 5.25 -11.18 -9.08
C GLY A 307 5.55 -9.69 -8.85
N TRP A 308 4.57 -8.94 -8.33
CA TRP A 308 4.76 -7.53 -7.98
C TRP A 308 5.81 -7.33 -6.90
N TYR A 309 5.82 -8.17 -5.86
CA TYR A 309 6.83 -8.12 -4.80
C TYR A 309 8.23 -8.46 -5.33
N GLU A 310 8.36 -9.40 -6.26
CA GLU A 310 9.63 -9.70 -6.94
C GLU A 310 10.14 -8.47 -7.73
N GLU A 311 9.27 -7.81 -8.48
CA GLU A 311 9.63 -6.58 -9.21
C GLU A 311 9.99 -5.41 -8.27
N MET A 312 9.25 -5.24 -7.17
CA MET A 312 9.58 -4.21 -6.16
C MET A 312 10.90 -4.52 -5.45
N GLN A 313 11.23 -5.79 -5.26
CA GLN A 313 12.51 -6.21 -4.70
C GLN A 313 13.67 -5.75 -5.59
N GLU A 314 13.56 -5.95 -6.91
CA GLU A 314 14.58 -5.49 -7.87
C GLU A 314 14.79 -3.96 -7.81
N LEU A 315 13.69 -3.19 -7.74
CA LEU A 315 13.77 -1.72 -7.63
C LEU A 315 14.37 -1.25 -6.30
N LEU A 316 14.11 -1.98 -5.22
CA LEU A 316 14.63 -1.68 -3.89
C LEU A 316 16.14 -1.96 -3.84
N GLU A 317 16.59 -3.06 -4.44
CA GLU A 317 18.01 -3.42 -4.56
C GLU A 317 18.79 -2.47 -5.46
N ALA A 318 18.18 -2.01 -6.55
CA ALA A 318 18.73 -1.00 -7.44
C ALA A 318 18.79 0.41 -6.80
N GLY A 319 18.11 0.62 -5.67
CA GLY A 319 18.02 1.92 -5.01
C GLY A 319 17.21 2.95 -5.80
N THR A 320 16.38 2.51 -6.74
CA THR A 320 15.55 3.38 -7.60
C THR A 320 14.24 3.79 -6.94
N LEU A 321 13.79 3.04 -5.93
CA LEU A 321 12.60 3.35 -5.15
C LEU A 321 12.97 4.09 -3.86
N VAL A 322 12.38 5.27 -3.65
CA VAL A 322 12.56 6.09 -2.46
C VAL A 322 11.41 5.83 -1.47
N PRO A 323 11.69 5.36 -0.23
CA PRO A 323 10.68 5.17 0.80
C PRO A 323 10.03 6.48 1.27
N GLY A 324 8.95 6.35 2.05
CA GLY A 324 8.23 7.48 2.63
C GLY A 324 9.13 8.38 3.49
N SER A 325 8.85 9.69 3.46
CA SER A 325 9.54 10.66 4.31
C SER A 325 9.18 10.41 5.78
N LEU A 326 10.19 10.32 6.63
CA LEU A 326 10.00 10.19 8.07
C LEU A 326 9.88 11.57 8.71
N HIS A 327 8.78 11.82 9.39
CA HIS A 327 8.63 12.98 10.26
C HIS A 327 8.96 12.57 11.70
N ARG A 328 10.07 13.09 12.23
CA ARG A 328 10.35 12.99 13.65
C ARG A 328 9.42 13.92 14.39
N THR A 329 8.44 13.37 15.09
CA THR A 329 7.79 14.09 16.18
C THR A 329 8.62 13.81 17.43
N ASP A 330 9.51 14.72 17.78
CA ASP A 330 10.23 14.66 19.05
C ASP A 330 9.22 14.95 20.18
N ARG A 331 8.40 13.94 20.49
CA ARG A 331 7.76 13.80 21.80
C ARG A 331 8.44 12.61 22.46
N GLY A 332 9.71 12.82 22.78
CA GLY A 332 10.40 11.96 23.73
C GLY A 332 9.63 11.98 25.04
N THR A 333 9.30 10.81 25.55
CA THR A 333 9.18 10.59 26.99
C THR A 333 10.58 10.63 27.60
#